data_AF-A0A9W8KUU4-F1
#
_entry.id   AF-A0A9W8KUU4-F1
#
_cell.length_a   1.000
_cell.length_b   1.000
_cell.length_c   1.000
_cell.angle_alpha   90.00
_cell.angle_beta   90.00
_cell.angle_gamma   90.00
#
_symmetry.space_group_name_H-M   'P 1'
#
loop_
_entity.id
_entity.type
_entity.pdbx_description
1 polymer ?
#
loop_
_entity_poly.entity_id
_entity_poly.type
_entity_poly.pdbx_seq_one_letter_code
_entity_poly.pdbx_strand_id
1 'polypeptide(L)'
;MYIKSLLLIVAACAVAVSGVDFHSDEAAKCATDHWDEIRAIANPKLSMMDSILPKTGADRIKVLLDGKNELPAKPPSRDWLRKASDALPPAVMDMFGKDIIDECLKNHH
;
A
#
# COMPACT_ATOMS: atom_id res chain seq x y z
N MET A 1 -10.39 41.35 40.17
CA MET A 1 -11.11 40.77 39.02
C MET A 1 -10.15 40.79 37.84
N TYR A 2 -9.42 39.69 37.58
CA TYR A 2 -8.45 39.61 36.49
C TYR A 2 -8.72 38.33 35.70
N ILE A 3 -9.40 38.49 34.56
CA ILE A 3 -9.53 37.43 33.57
C ILE A 3 -8.27 37.54 32.70
N LYS A 4 -7.24 36.76 33.01
CA LYS A 4 -6.06 36.61 32.17
C LYS A 4 -6.39 35.56 31.12
N SER A 5 -6.67 36.02 29.90
CA SER A 5 -7.04 35.23 28.74
C SER A 5 -6.05 34.09 28.49
N LEU A 6 -6.54 32.85 28.58
CA LEU A 6 -5.87 31.66 28.05
C LEU A 6 -5.94 31.71 26.52
N LEU A 7 -4.80 31.97 25.89
CA LEU A 7 -4.57 31.69 24.47
C LEU A 7 -4.54 30.16 24.30
N LEU A 8 -5.69 29.59 23.94
CA LEU A 8 -5.79 28.23 23.40
C LEU A 8 -5.19 28.25 21.99
N ILE A 9 -3.93 27.88 21.87
CA ILE A 9 -3.32 27.53 20.59
C ILE A 9 -3.97 26.21 20.18
N VAL A 10 -5.01 26.29 19.34
CA VAL A 10 -5.54 25.13 18.63
C VAL A 10 -4.47 24.77 17.60
N ALA A 11 -3.61 23.83 17.95
CA ALA A 11 -2.76 23.14 16.99
C ALA A 11 -3.69 22.43 16.01
N ALA A 12 -3.95 23.07 14.86
CA ALA A 12 -4.59 22.43 13.74
C ALA A 12 -3.66 21.30 13.28
N CYS A 13 -3.93 20.07 13.73
CA CYS A 13 -3.42 18.89 13.06
C CYS A 13 -3.97 18.95 11.64
N ALA A 14 -3.18 19.50 10.72
CA ALA A 14 -3.38 19.28 9.30
C ALA A 14 -3.23 17.78 9.10
N VAL A 15 -4.36 17.07 9.09
CA VAL A 15 -4.44 15.75 8.46
C VAL A 15 -4.20 15.99 6.98
N ALA A 16 -2.91 16.08 6.62
CA ALA A 16 -2.49 15.85 5.26
C ALA A 16 -3.05 14.48 4.92
N VAL A 17 -4.00 14.42 4.00
CA VAL A 17 -4.41 13.16 3.37
C VAL A 17 -3.25 12.76 2.47
N SER A 18 -2.15 12.34 3.07
CA SER A 18 -1.05 11.68 2.37
C SER A 18 -1.52 10.25 2.10
N GLY A 19 -1.66 9.90 0.83
CA GLY A 19 -1.86 8.51 0.44
C GLY A 19 -0.74 7.62 0.99
N VAL A 20 -0.98 6.31 1.05
CA VAL A 20 0.02 5.34 1.51
C VAL A 20 1.27 5.46 0.64
N ASP A 21 2.42 5.72 1.28
CA ASP A 21 3.71 5.61 0.63
C ASP A 21 4.13 4.13 0.62
N PHE A 22 3.82 3.42 -0.47
CA PHE A 22 4.18 2.02 -0.66
C PHE A 22 5.69 1.78 -0.77
N HIS A 23 6.49 2.85 -0.91
CA HIS A 23 7.94 2.79 -0.87
C HIS A 23 8.52 2.94 0.53
N SER A 24 7.71 3.19 1.56
CA SER A 24 8.17 3.25 2.97
C SER A 24 8.44 1.87 3.57
N ASP A 25 9.28 1.83 4.61
CA ASP A 25 9.60 0.59 5.31
C ASP A 25 8.43 0.13 6.19
N GLU A 26 7.67 1.09 6.72
CA GLU A 26 6.45 0.86 7.48
C GLU A 26 5.36 0.23 6.60
N ALA A 27 5.15 0.74 5.38
CA ALA A 27 4.19 0.13 4.45
C ALA A 27 4.61 -1.29 4.05
N ALA A 28 5.91 -1.53 3.86
CA ALA A 28 6.39 -2.88 3.55
C ALA A 28 6.26 -3.85 4.73
N LYS A 29 6.45 -3.36 5.96
CA LYS A 29 6.19 -4.13 7.18
C LYS A 29 4.70 -4.48 7.27
N CYS A 30 3.80 -3.51 7.11
CA CYS A 30 2.36 -3.74 7.10
C CYS A 30 1.94 -4.72 5.99
N ALA A 31 2.49 -4.58 4.78
CA ALA A 31 2.23 -5.51 3.69
C ALA A 31 2.70 -6.94 3.98
N THR A 32 3.81 -7.08 4.71
CA THR A 32 4.35 -8.37 5.16
C THR A 32 3.47 -9.00 6.24
N ASP A 33 3.09 -8.21 7.24
CA ASP A 33 2.31 -8.67 8.40
C ASP A 33 0.88 -9.06 7.98
N HIS A 34 0.32 -8.38 6.97
CA HIS A 34 -1.03 -8.63 6.42
C HIS A 34 -1.02 -9.29 5.03
N TRP A 35 0.05 -10.03 4.71
CA TRP A 35 0.25 -10.57 3.38
C TRP A 35 -0.89 -11.48 2.91
N ASP A 36 -1.43 -12.32 3.79
CA ASP A 36 -2.53 -13.24 3.42
C ASP A 36 -3.82 -12.50 3.07
N GLU A 37 -4.11 -11.38 3.74
CA GLU A 37 -5.26 -10.52 3.42
C GLU A 37 -5.08 -9.84 2.06
N ILE A 38 -3.88 -9.30 1.81
CA ILE A 38 -3.53 -8.72 0.50
C ILE A 38 -3.66 -9.77 -0.60
N ARG A 39 -3.18 -10.99 -0.38
CA ARG A 39 -3.33 -12.11 -1.35
C ARG A 39 -4.79 -12.43 -1.62
N ALA A 40 -5.62 -12.48 -0.59
CA ALA A 40 -7.04 -12.79 -0.73
C ALA A 40 -7.77 -11.75 -1.62
N ILE A 41 -7.38 -10.48 -1.54
CA ILE A 41 -7.93 -9.40 -2.37
C ILE A 41 -7.33 -9.42 -3.79
N ALA A 42 -6.01 -9.54 -3.89
CA ALA A 42 -5.29 -9.38 -5.14
C ALA A 42 -5.45 -10.60 -6.07
N ASN A 43 -5.32 -11.83 -5.56
CA ASN A 43 -5.28 -13.06 -6.38
C ASN A 43 -6.49 -13.21 -7.32
N PRO A 44 -7.75 -13.00 -6.87
CA PRO A 44 -8.92 -13.08 -7.77
C PRO A 44 -8.91 -12.05 -8.90
N LYS A 45 -8.11 -10.98 -8.74
CA LYS A 45 -8.06 -9.81 -9.64
C LYS A 45 -6.80 -9.82 -10.52
N LEU A 46 -5.82 -10.69 -10.28
CA LEU A 46 -4.57 -10.75 -11.05
C LEU A 46 -4.82 -11.05 -12.54
N SER A 47 -5.81 -11.88 -12.85
CA SER A 47 -6.20 -12.18 -14.24
C SER A 47 -6.70 -10.94 -15.01
N MET A 48 -7.15 -9.90 -14.30
CA MET A 48 -7.61 -8.64 -14.88
C MET A 48 -6.46 -7.64 -15.10
N MET A 49 -5.27 -7.88 -14.53
CA MET A 49 -4.14 -6.94 -14.60
C MET A 49 -3.70 -6.67 -16.03
N ASP A 50 -3.70 -7.69 -16.90
CA ASP A 50 -3.36 -7.55 -18.31
C ASP A 50 -4.31 -6.60 -19.07
N SER A 51 -5.53 -6.41 -18.58
CA SER A 51 -6.52 -5.52 -19.19
C SER A 51 -6.49 -4.09 -18.61
N ILE A 52 -5.95 -3.92 -17.40
CA ILE A 52 -5.99 -2.65 -16.66
C ILE A 52 -4.63 -1.93 -16.71
N LEU A 53 -3.54 -2.69 -16.76
CA LEU A 53 -2.19 -2.13 -16.79
C LEU A 53 -1.78 -1.76 -18.21
N PRO A 54 -1.01 -0.67 -18.39
CA PRO A 54 -0.26 -0.48 -19.62
C PRO A 54 0.68 -1.68 -19.83
N LYS A 55 0.94 -2.03 -21.10
CA LYS A 55 1.73 -3.21 -21.48
C LYS A 55 3.04 -3.34 -20.69
N THR A 56 3.73 -2.22 -20.44
CA THR A 56 4.98 -2.17 -19.67
C THR A 56 4.82 -2.55 -18.20
N GLY A 57 3.70 -2.21 -17.57
CA GLY A 57 3.39 -2.60 -16.18
C GLY A 57 2.99 -4.07 -16.09
N ALA A 58 2.17 -4.54 -17.03
CA ALA A 58 1.77 -5.95 -17.11
C ALA A 58 2.97 -6.87 -17.29
N ASP A 59 3.91 -6.53 -18.18
CA ASP A 59 5.13 -7.31 -18.41
C ASP A 59 6.02 -7.36 -17.16
N ARG A 60 6.16 -6.23 -16.43
CA ARG A 60 6.92 -6.19 -15.17
C ARG A 60 6.30 -7.09 -14.09
N ILE A 61 4.98 -7.10 -13.98
CA ILE A 61 4.28 -7.98 -13.03
C ILE A 61 4.42 -9.44 -13.41
N LYS A 62 4.30 -9.79 -14.69
CA LYS A 62 4.53 -11.17 -15.15
C LYS A 62 5.92 -11.69 -14.81
N VAL A 63 6.94 -10.85 -14.99
CA VAL A 63 8.33 -11.17 -14.59
C VAL A 63 8.43 -11.33 -13.07
N LEU A 64 7.82 -10.41 -12.32
CA LEU A 64 7.85 -10.42 -10.84
C LEU A 64 7.14 -11.63 -10.23
N LEU A 65 6.11 -12.14 -10.91
CA LEU A 65 5.36 -13.35 -10.55
C LEU A 65 5.94 -14.64 -11.13
N ASP A 66 7.03 -14.57 -11.91
CA ASP A 66 7.64 -15.73 -12.57
C ASP A 66 6.62 -16.53 -13.41
N GLY A 67 5.77 -15.81 -14.14
CA GLY A 67 4.71 -16.40 -14.98
C GLY A 67 3.53 -17.01 -14.21
N LYS A 68 3.48 -16.88 -12.88
CA LYS A 68 2.35 -17.34 -12.06
C LYS A 68 1.18 -16.36 -12.11
N ASN A 69 -0.02 -16.90 -11.88
CA ASN A 69 -1.27 -16.14 -11.81
C ASN A 69 -1.71 -15.89 -10.36
N GLU A 70 -0.79 -16.00 -9.41
CA GLU A 70 -1.03 -15.79 -7.98
C GLU A 70 0.18 -15.13 -7.32
N LEU A 71 -0.09 -14.31 -6.31
CA LEU A 71 0.93 -13.78 -5.42
C LEU A 71 1.58 -14.92 -4.61
N PRO A 72 2.90 -14.83 -4.32
CA PRO A 72 3.62 -15.82 -3.52
C PRO A 72 2.91 -16.22 -2.22
N ALA A 73 2.94 -17.50 -1.87
CA ALA A 73 2.27 -18.01 -0.67
C ALA A 73 2.81 -17.46 0.65
N LYS A 74 4.10 -17.08 0.68
CA LYS A 74 4.75 -16.43 1.81
C LYS A 74 5.03 -14.97 1.46
N PRO A 75 5.09 -14.08 2.45
CA PRO A 75 5.45 -12.69 2.21
C PRO A 75 6.82 -12.62 1.51
N PRO A 76 6.90 -11.88 0.40
CA PRO A 76 8.13 -11.76 -0.34
C PRO A 76 9.08 -10.77 0.33
N SER A 77 10.29 -10.62 -0.21
CA SER A 77 11.27 -9.69 0.34
C SER A 77 10.84 -8.24 0.17
N ARG A 78 11.44 -7.35 0.97
CA ARG A 78 11.27 -5.90 0.83
C ARG A 78 11.55 -5.39 -0.58
N ASP A 79 12.61 -5.91 -1.21
CA ASP A 79 12.97 -5.55 -2.58
C ASP A 79 11.91 -5.96 -3.60
N TRP A 80 11.27 -7.12 -3.40
CA TRP A 80 10.15 -7.55 -4.23
C TRP A 80 8.95 -6.62 -4.06
N LEU A 81 8.60 -6.24 -2.83
CA LEU A 81 7.49 -5.31 -2.56
C LEU A 81 7.72 -3.94 -3.20
N ARG A 82 8.97 -3.44 -3.15
CA ARG A 82 9.37 -2.21 -3.83
C ARG A 82 9.21 -2.34 -5.35
N LYS A 83 9.73 -3.42 -5.94
CA LYS A 83 9.59 -3.67 -7.38
C LYS A 83 8.14 -3.80 -7.83
N ALA A 84 7.27 -4.39 -7.00
CA ALA A 84 5.83 -4.45 -7.25
C ALA A 84 5.23 -3.04 -7.27
N SER A 85 5.58 -2.20 -6.31
CA SER A 85 5.16 -0.79 -6.23
C SER A 85 5.66 0.04 -7.41
N ASP A 86 6.85 -0.24 -7.95
CA ASP A 86 7.40 0.40 -9.16
C ASP A 86 6.73 -0.08 -10.46
N ALA A 87 6.14 -1.27 -10.45
CA ALA A 87 5.48 -1.88 -11.61
C ALA A 87 4.00 -1.48 -11.73
N LEU A 88 3.37 -1.11 -10.60
CA LEU A 88 1.95 -0.82 -10.52
C LEU A 88 1.70 0.69 -10.44
N PRO A 89 0.75 1.22 -11.22
CA PRO A 89 0.26 2.58 -11.01
C PRO A 89 -0.31 2.74 -9.59
N PRO A 90 -0.22 3.94 -8.98
CA PRO A 90 -0.76 4.18 -7.64
C PRO A 90 -2.23 3.77 -7.49
N ALA A 91 -3.08 4.03 -8.50
CA ALA A 91 -4.48 3.63 -8.48
C ALA A 91 -4.70 2.10 -8.36
N VAL A 92 -3.76 1.31 -8.88
CA VAL A 92 -3.80 -0.15 -8.80
C VAL A 92 -3.29 -0.64 -7.45
N MET A 93 -2.22 -0.02 -6.93
CA MET A 93 -1.76 -0.27 -5.56
C MET A 93 -2.86 0.05 -4.52
N ASP A 94 -3.57 1.16 -4.73
CA ASP A 94 -4.69 1.57 -3.90
C ASP A 94 -5.81 0.53 -3.87
N MET A 95 -6.12 -0.09 -5.01
CA MET A 95 -7.18 -1.09 -5.12
C MET A 95 -6.90 -2.38 -4.34
N PHE A 96 -5.63 -2.76 -4.17
CA PHE A 96 -5.26 -4.07 -3.63
C PHE A 96 -4.78 -4.05 -2.19
N GLY A 97 -4.14 -2.95 -1.76
CA GLY A 97 -3.43 -2.95 -0.48
C GLY A 97 -3.60 -1.69 0.35
N LYS A 98 -4.16 -0.60 -0.18
CA LYS A 98 -4.21 0.67 0.57
C LYS A 98 -5.01 0.57 1.84
N ASP A 99 -6.24 0.05 1.81
CA ASP A 99 -7.08 0.05 3.01
C ASP A 99 -6.42 -0.76 4.15
N ILE A 100 -5.88 -1.94 3.82
CA ILE A 100 -5.15 -2.80 4.76
C ILE A 100 -3.92 -2.08 5.32
N ILE A 101 -3.08 -1.52 4.43
CA ILE A 101 -1.81 -0.89 4.84
C ILE A 101 -2.07 0.42 5.59
N ASP A 102 -3.02 1.23 5.15
CA ASP A 102 -3.42 2.48 5.81
C ASP A 102 -3.98 2.22 7.21
N GLU A 103 -4.84 1.21 7.37
CA GLU A 103 -5.35 0.78 8.68
C GLU A 103 -4.22 0.28 9.59
N CYS A 104 -3.32 -0.56 9.06
CA CYS A 104 -2.14 -1.01 9.80
C CYS A 104 -1.27 0.18 10.25
N LEU A 105 -0.94 1.10 9.33
CA LEU A 105 -0.15 2.29 9.65
C LEU A 105 -0.81 3.13 10.74
N LYS A 106 -2.12 3.38 10.66
CA LYS A 106 -2.86 4.14 11.69
C LYS A 106 -2.81 3.52 13.09
N ASN A 107 -2.72 2.19 13.18
CA ASN A 107 -2.71 1.46 14.45
C ASN A 107 -1.31 1.23 15.03
N HIS A 108 -0.25 1.56 14.29
CA HIS A 108 1.15 1.41 14.70
C HIS A 108 1.82 2.72 15.16
N HIS A 109 1.04 3.77 15.41
CA HIS A 109 1.49 5.08 15.93
C HIS A 109 1.14 5.28 17.41
#